data_AF-A0AAD4RCQ3-F1
#
_entry.id   AF-A0AAD4RCQ3-F1
#
_cell.length_a   1.000
_cell.length_b   1.000
_cell.length_c   1.000
_cell.angle_alpha   90.00
_cell.angle_beta   90.00
_cell.angle_gamma   90.00
#
_symmetry.space_group_name_H-M   'P 1'
#
loop_
_entity.id
_entity.type
_entity.pdbx_description
1 polymer ?
#
loop_
_entity_poly.entity_id
_entity_poly.type
_entity_poly.pdbx_seq_one_letter_code
_entity_poly.pdbx_strand_id
1 'polypeptide(L)'
;MLKKIIIIGGNTKFDGYKERIEMDLRSYVDGLFDFTIVKPDDPITHTWKCASRLVSDVSSFQSRFVSRAEYAEKGENVCRQRFQNYFSENI
;
A
#
# COMPACT_ATOMS: atom_id res chain seq x y z
N MET A 1 -0.20 -3.66 14.14
CA MET A 1 -0.87 -2.51 14.78
C MET A 1 -1.61 -1.70 13.72
N LEU A 2 -2.94 -1.56 13.79
CA LEU A 2 -3.76 -0.80 12.82
C LEU A 2 -3.86 0.70 13.18
N LYS A 3 -2.77 1.46 13.20
CA LYS A 3 -2.85 2.89 13.56
C LYS A 3 -3.55 3.74 12.48
N LYS A 4 -3.40 3.38 11.20
CA LYS A 4 -3.91 4.18 10.07
C LYS A 4 -4.32 3.26 8.93
N ILE A 5 -5.58 3.37 8.51
CA ILE A 5 -6.16 2.58 7.42
C ILE A 5 -6.44 3.55 6.28
N ILE A 6 -5.84 3.31 5.12
CA ILE A 6 -6.06 4.13 3.94
C ILE A 6 -7.00 3.36 3.01
N ILE A 7 -8.14 3.95 2.68
CA ILE A 7 -9.08 3.38 1.71
C ILE A 7 -8.88 4.05 0.35
N ILE A 8 -8.65 3.25 -0.67
CA ILE A 8 -8.38 3.67 -2.06
C ILE A 8 -9.20 2.82 -3.04
N GLY A 9 -9.26 3.25 -4.31
CA GLY A 9 -10.03 2.61 -5.37
C GLY A 9 -11.40 3.23 -5.59
N GLY A 10 -12.03 2.88 -6.72
CA GLY A 10 -13.29 3.48 -7.16
C GLY A 10 -14.45 3.31 -6.18
N ASN A 11 -14.56 2.13 -5.55
CA ASN A 11 -15.66 1.82 -4.61
C ASN A 11 -15.68 2.72 -3.38
N THR A 12 -14.56 3.33 -3.01
CA THR A 12 -14.50 4.25 -1.85
C THR A 12 -15.23 5.57 -2.11
N LYS A 13 -15.67 5.83 -3.34
CA LYS A 13 -16.45 7.02 -3.72
C LYS A 13 -17.94 6.89 -3.44
N PHE A 14 -18.44 5.70 -3.07
CA PHE A 14 -19.82 5.60 -2.62
C PHE A 14 -20.01 6.38 -1.32
N ASP A 15 -21.08 7.18 -1.25
CA ASP A 15 -21.43 7.91 -0.04
C ASP A 15 -21.67 6.94 1.12
N GLY A 16 -21.19 7.29 2.32
CA GLY A 16 -21.30 6.43 3.50
C GLY A 16 -20.30 5.28 3.55
N TYR A 17 -19.45 5.07 2.53
CA TYR A 17 -18.52 3.93 2.49
C TYR A 17 -17.51 3.99 3.65
N LYS A 18 -16.93 5.17 3.92
CA LYS A 18 -15.96 5.34 5.01
C LYS A 18 -16.62 5.06 6.36
N GLU A 19 -17.80 5.63 6.57
CA GLU A 19 -18.58 5.55 7.80
C GLU A 19 -18.98 4.11 8.09
N ARG A 20 -19.40 3.37 7.05
CA ARG A 20 -19.74 1.95 7.18
C ARG A 20 -18.53 1.11 7.61
N ILE A 21 -17.37 1.31 6.97
CA ILE A 21 -16.14 0.60 7.33
C ILE A 21 -15.71 0.95 8.75
N GLU A 22 -15.85 2.20 9.17
CA GLU A 22 -15.52 2.66 10.52
C GLU A 22 -16.38 1.97 11.58
N MET A 23 -17.69 1.92 11.36
CA MET A 23 -18.64 1.24 12.24
C MET A 23 -18.35 -0.26 12.33
N ASP A 24 -18.15 -0.93 11.18
CA ASP A 24 -17.88 -2.36 11.14
C ASP A 24 -16.58 -2.67 11.90
N LEU A 25 -15.48 -1.95 11.62
CA LEU A 25 -14.20 -2.16 12.32
C LEU A 25 -14.30 -1.89 13.82
N ARG A 26 -15.04 -0.85 14.24
CA ARG A 26 -15.19 -0.52 15.65
C ARG A 26 -15.87 -1.64 16.44
N SER A 27 -16.72 -2.43 15.80
CA SER A 27 -17.38 -3.60 16.41
C SER A 27 -16.45 -4.80 16.65
N TYR A 28 -15.33 -4.90 15.91
CA TYR A 28 -14.38 -6.02 15.99
C TYR A 28 -13.11 -5.68 16.78
N VAL A 29 -12.81 -4.40 16.98
CA VAL A 29 -11.59 -3.94 17.63
C VAL A 29 -11.89 -3.54 19.09
N ASP A 30 -10.98 -3.84 20.01
CA ASP A 30 -11.06 -3.40 21.41
C ASP A 30 -11.16 -1.87 21.51
N GLY A 31 -12.14 -1.36 22.26
CA GLY A 31 -12.41 0.07 22.45
C GLY A 31 -11.22 0.90 22.90
N LEU A 32 -10.19 0.29 23.50
CA LEU A 32 -8.94 0.95 23.90
C LEU A 32 -7.98 1.21 22.73
N PHE A 33 -8.24 0.61 21.57
CA PHE A 33 -7.39 0.73 20.40
C PHE A 33 -7.93 1.81 19.44
N ASP A 34 -7.14 2.88 19.28
CA ASP A 34 -7.42 3.95 18.34
C ASP A 34 -6.91 3.61 16.93
N PHE A 35 -7.79 3.83 15.95
CA PHE A 35 -7.45 3.76 14.53
C PHE A 35 -8.08 4.94 13.78
N THR A 36 -7.48 5.30 12.66
CA THR A 36 -8.04 6.33 11.78
C THR A 36 -8.21 5.78 10.38
N ILE A 37 -9.39 5.99 9.78
CA ILE A 37 -9.62 5.72 8.37
C ILE A 37 -9.41 7.01 7.58
N VAL A 38 -8.52 6.96 6.60
CA VAL A 38 -8.21 8.07 5.69
C VAL A 38 -8.67 7.71 4.29
N LYS A 39 -9.53 8.56 3.72
CA LYS A 39 -9.88 8.52 2.30
C LYS A 39 -9.21 9.69 1.60
N PRO A 40 -8.26 9.47 0.68
CA PRO A 40 -7.69 10.54 -0.13
C PRO A 40 -8.77 11.22 -1.00
N ASP A 41 -8.55 12.48 -1.37
CA ASP A 41 -9.48 13.24 -2.23
C ASP A 41 -9.67 12.57 -3.60
N ASP A 42 -8.58 12.03 -4.15
CA ASP A 42 -8.59 11.26 -5.38
C ASP A 42 -8.14 9.81 -5.12
N PRO A 43 -9.06 8.95 -4.64
CA PRO A 43 -8.74 7.58 -4.27
C PRO A 43 -8.51 6.68 -5.50
N ILE A 44 -8.88 7.12 -6.71
CA ILE A 44 -8.69 6.33 -7.94
C ILE A 44 -7.23 6.40 -8.37
N THR A 45 -6.63 7.59 -8.42
CA THR A 45 -5.24 7.74 -8.87
C THR A 45 -4.22 7.72 -7.73
N HIS A 46 -4.68 7.63 -6.46
CA HIS A 46 -3.80 7.68 -5.29
C HIS A 46 -2.66 6.65 -5.35
N THR A 47 -2.96 5.40 -5.70
CA THR A 47 -1.96 4.33 -5.82
C THR A 47 -0.86 4.69 -6.82
N TRP A 48 -1.26 5.21 -7.98
CA TRP A 48 -0.31 5.61 -9.02
C TRP A 48 0.56 6.78 -8.57
N LYS A 49 -0.04 7.80 -7.93
CA LYS A 49 0.70 8.95 -7.38
C LYS A 49 1.72 8.53 -6.33
N CYS A 50 1.36 7.60 -5.44
CA CYS A 50 2.28 7.05 -4.44
C CYS A 50 3.43 6.26 -5.09
N ALA A 51 3.12 5.38 -6.05
CA ALA A 51 4.14 4.62 -6.77
C ALA A 51 5.08 5.53 -7.57
N SER A 52 4.55 6.56 -8.23
CA SER A 52 5.34 7.56 -8.96
C SER A 52 6.32 8.28 -8.03
N ARG A 53 5.87 8.69 -6.84
CA ARG A 53 6.74 9.31 -5.82
C ARG A 53 7.80 8.35 -5.30
N LEU A 54 7.43 7.11 -5.00
CA LEU A 54 8.33 6.06 -4.53
C LEU A 54 9.45 5.81 -5.54
N VAL A 55 9.11 5.69 -6.82
CA VAL A 55 10.08 5.43 -7.89
C VAL A 55 10.94 6.67 -8.21
N SER A 56 10.42 7.88 -7.99
CA SER A 56 11.15 9.13 -8.21
C SER A 56 12.22 9.39 -7.15
N ASP A 57 12.06 8.83 -5.93
CA ASP A 57 13.15 8.77 -4.94
C ASP A 57 14.11 7.63 -5.30
N VAL A 58 14.99 7.92 -6.26
CA VAL A 58 15.96 6.97 -6.83
C VAL A 58 16.82 6.30 -5.75
N SER A 59 17.12 7.01 -4.66
CA SER A 59 18.02 6.52 -3.61
C SER A 59 17.46 5.29 -2.88
N SER A 60 16.14 5.19 -2.71
CA SER A 60 15.49 4.12 -1.95
C SER A 60 15.01 2.97 -2.84
N PHE A 61 14.74 3.22 -4.12
CA PHE A 61 14.12 2.23 -5.02
C PHE A 61 15.07 1.59 -6.05
N GLN A 62 16.25 2.18 -6.30
CA GLN A 62 17.14 1.70 -7.37
C GLN A 62 17.63 0.26 -7.17
N SER A 63 17.90 -0.15 -5.93
CA SER A 63 18.34 -1.52 -5.59
C SER A 63 17.27 -2.59 -5.81
N ARG A 64 16.02 -2.19 -6.06
CA ARG A 64 14.87 -3.08 -6.24
C ARG A 64 14.58 -3.39 -7.70
N PHE A 65 15.03 -2.57 -8.65
CA PHE A 65 14.81 -2.87 -10.07
C PHE A 65 15.43 -4.20 -10.45
N VAL A 66 14.74 -4.93 -11.33
CA VAL A 66 15.26 -6.16 -11.94
C VAL A 66 15.65 -5.82 -13.37
N SER A 67 16.93 -5.94 -13.68
CA SER A 67 17.40 -5.77 -15.06
C SER A 67 17.06 -7.00 -15.91
N ARG A 68 17.07 -6.80 -17.24
CA ARG A 68 16.87 -7.89 -18.20
C ARG A 68 17.88 -9.02 -18.03
N ALA A 69 19.14 -8.70 -17.75
CA ALA A 69 20.21 -9.69 -17.56
C ALA A 69 19.96 -10.55 -16.31
N GLU A 70 19.61 -9.92 -15.18
CA GLU A 70 19.28 -10.63 -13.94
C GLU A 70 18.07 -11.54 -14.09
N TYR A 71 17.04 -11.08 -14.81
CA TYR A 71 15.87 -11.91 -15.11
C TYR A 71 16.21 -13.09 -16.02
N ALA A 72 17.06 -12.88 -17.04
CA ALA A 72 17.48 -13.96 -17.93
C ALA A 72 18.28 -15.07 -17.19
N GLU A 73 19.05 -14.71 -16.17
CA GLU A 73 19.83 -15.65 -15.35
C GLU A 73 18.97 -16.37 -14.30
N LYS A 74 18.11 -15.63 -13.59
CA LYS A 74 17.44 -16.10 -12.36
C LYS A 74 15.93 -16.35 -12.53
N GLY A 75 15.39 -15.99 -13.69
CA GLY A 75 13.96 -16.07 -13.98
C GLY A 75 13.12 -15.28 -12.99
N GLU A 76 11.92 -15.77 -12.70
CA GLU A 76 10.97 -15.18 -11.75
C GLU A 76 11.46 -15.12 -10.30
N ASN A 77 12.47 -15.91 -9.92
CA ASN A 77 12.95 -15.96 -8.54
C ASN A 77 13.57 -14.62 -8.09
N VAL A 78 14.23 -13.89 -8.99
CA VAL A 78 14.78 -12.55 -8.65
C VAL A 78 13.67 -11.54 -8.36
N CYS A 79 12.53 -11.63 -9.06
CA CYS A 79 11.36 -10.79 -8.80
C CYS A 79 10.76 -11.12 -7.43
N ARG A 80 10.60 -12.40 -7.09
CA ARG A 80 10.11 -12.82 -5.77
C ARG A 80 11.00 -12.29 -4.65
N GLN A 81 12.32 -12.47 -4.77
CA GLN A 81 13.28 -11.98 -3.78
C GLN A 81 13.22 -10.46 -3.57
N ARG A 82 13.15 -9.66 -4.66
CA ARG A 82 13.19 -8.19 -4.54
C ARG A 82 11.86 -7.56 -4.18
N PHE A 83 10.74 -8.11 -4.66
CA PHE A 83 9.42 -7.48 -4.56
C PHE A 83 8.54 -8.02 -3.41
N GLN A 84 8.66 -9.29 -3.00
CA GLN A 84 7.76 -9.84 -1.97
C GLN A 84 8.01 -9.26 -0.57
N ASN A 85 9.25 -8.90 -0.24
CA ASN A 85 9.61 -8.43 1.10
C ASN A 85 9.53 -6.90 1.27
N TYR A 86 8.86 -6.19 0.36
CA TYR A 86 8.83 -4.72 0.36
C TYR A 86 8.34 -4.11 1.69
N PHE A 87 7.34 -4.72 2.34
CA PHE A 87 6.74 -4.22 3.57
C PHE A 87 7.35 -4.81 4.85
N SER A 88 8.16 -5.86 4.75
CA SER A 88 8.74 -6.56 5.91
C SER A 88 9.98 -5.86 6.47
N GLU A 89 10.65 -5.04 5.64
CA GLU A 89 11.94 -4.39 5.97
C GLU A 89 11.79 -2.90 6.36
N ASN A 90 10.57 -2.34 6.33
CA ASN A 90 10.29 -0.92 6.57
C ASN A 90 9.16 -0.64 7.59
N ILE A 91 8.89 -1.60 8.50
CA ILE A 91 7.98 -1.44 9.65
C ILE A 91 8.77 -1.65 10.93
#